data_AF-G4ZGF0-F1
#
_entry.id   AF-G4ZGF0-F1
#
_cell.length_a   1.000
_cell.length_b   1.000
_cell.length_c   1.000
_cell.angle_alpha   90.00
_cell.angle_beta   90.00
_cell.angle_gamma   90.00
#
_symmetry.space_group_name_H-M   'P 1'
#
loop_
_entity.id
_entity.type
_entity.pdbx_description
1 polymer ?
#
loop_
_entity_poly.entity_id
_entity_poly.type
_entity_poly.pdbx_seq_one_letter_code
_entity_poly.pdbx_strand_id
1 'polypeptide(L)'
;MPPDVICTVFAMTAYDLDDLVTILYDDPSISREVVSAALQNASGLGHLRIVHFLIDKPEITQSVKQVALLFAARSNYRAVVQLLEKGEDWPLATLNEALKLTSSPRLKQFLRERIGDLAPRLQ
;
A
#
# COMPACT_ATOMS: atom_id res chain seq x y z
N MET A 1 18.04 12.75 9.00
CA MET A 1 17.70 13.24 7.63
C MET A 1 16.37 13.96 7.67
N PRO A 2 16.07 14.89 6.74
CA PRO A 2 14.72 15.41 6.58
C PRO A 2 13.75 14.27 6.25
N PRO A 3 12.52 14.25 6.80
CA PRO A 3 11.49 13.25 6.48
C PRO A 3 11.28 13.07 4.97
N ASP A 4 11.36 14.17 4.23
CA ASP A 4 11.19 14.18 2.78
C ASP A 4 12.29 13.42 2.04
N VAL A 5 13.53 13.45 2.55
CA VAL A 5 14.66 12.69 1.96
C VAL A 5 14.50 11.21 2.23
N ILE A 6 14.01 10.81 3.40
CA ILE A 6 13.73 9.41 3.73
C ILE A 6 12.58 8.89 2.86
N CYS A 7 11.46 9.62 2.76
CA CYS A 7 10.36 9.32 1.85
C CYS A 7 10.83 9.21 0.40
N THR A 8 11.72 10.10 -0.04
CA THR A 8 12.30 10.06 -1.38
C THR A 8 13.22 8.87 -1.57
N VAL A 9 14.04 8.48 -0.58
CA VAL A 9 14.90 7.30 -0.67
C VAL A 9 14.09 6.01 -0.71
N PHE A 10 13.02 5.88 0.09
CA PHE A 10 12.03 4.81 -0.08
C PHE A 10 11.39 4.89 -1.49
N ALA A 11 11.02 6.07 -1.98
CA ALA A 11 10.45 6.24 -3.32
C ALA A 11 11.47 6.08 -4.48
N MET A 12 12.78 6.02 -4.25
CA MET A 12 13.80 5.94 -5.31
C MET A 12 14.35 4.53 -5.53
N THR A 13 13.95 3.54 -4.75
CA THR A 13 14.44 2.16 -4.91
C THR A 13 13.73 1.43 -6.07
N ALA A 14 13.94 1.94 -7.27
CA ALA A 14 13.94 1.14 -8.50
C ALA A 14 15.15 0.19 -8.58
N TYR A 15 16.11 0.33 -7.64
CA TYR A 15 17.24 -0.56 -7.43
C TYR A 15 17.01 -1.40 -6.19
N ASP A 16 17.31 -2.70 -6.26
CA ASP A 16 17.15 -3.71 -5.21
C ASP A 16 17.99 -3.42 -3.95
N LEU A 17 17.67 -2.34 -3.23
CA LEU A 17 18.35 -1.87 -2.03
C LEU A 17 17.53 -2.25 -0.78
N ASP A 18 17.17 -3.52 -0.67
CA ASP A 18 16.46 -4.06 0.51
C ASP A 18 17.22 -3.80 1.80
N ASP A 19 18.55 -3.86 1.73
CA ASP A 19 19.44 -3.55 2.83
C ASP A 19 19.29 -2.09 3.28
N LEU A 20 19.13 -1.15 2.35
CA LEU A 20 18.96 0.27 2.68
C LEU A 20 17.59 0.53 3.32
N VAL A 21 16.53 -0.09 2.80
CA VAL A 21 15.18 -0.04 3.38
C VAL A 21 15.18 -0.57 4.82
N THR A 22 15.91 -1.66 5.07
CA THR A 22 16.07 -2.24 6.40
C THR A 22 16.88 -1.34 7.33
N ILE A 23 18.02 -0.85 6.86
CA ILE A 23 18.89 0.06 7.63
C ILE A 23 18.15 1.35 8.02
N LEU A 24 17.38 1.93 7.10
CA LEU A 24 16.58 3.13 7.38
C LEU A 24 15.47 2.84 8.37
N TYR A 25 14.83 1.67 8.28
CA TYR A 25 13.79 1.28 9.22
C TYR A 25 14.30 1.14 10.65
N ASP A 26 15.52 0.61 10.82
CA ASP A 26 16.12 0.40 12.14
C ASP A 26 16.69 1.69 12.77
N ASP A 27 16.69 2.82 12.04
CA ASP A 27 17.12 4.10 12.56
C ASP A 27 16.06 4.66 13.54
N PRO A 28 16.40 4.84 14.83
CA PRO A 28 15.44 5.28 15.86
C PRO A 28 14.93 6.72 15.66
N SER A 29 15.52 7.48 14.72
CA SER A 29 15.03 8.80 14.33
C SER A 29 13.84 8.75 13.36
N ILE A 30 13.52 7.59 12.80
CA ILE A 30 12.37 7.41 11.93
C ILE A 30 11.09 7.32 12.75
N SER A 31 10.18 8.27 12.53
CA SER A 31 8.87 8.26 13.19
C SER A 31 7.87 7.37 12.45
N ARG A 32 6.83 6.95 13.17
CA ARG A 32 5.70 6.18 12.59
C ARG A 32 5.03 6.89 11.41
N GLU A 33 5.02 8.23 11.42
CA GLU A 33 4.44 9.04 10.34
C GLU A 33 5.26 8.90 9.05
N VAL A 34 6.59 8.83 9.17
CA VAL A 34 7.49 8.62 8.04
C VAL A 34 7.27 7.24 7.44
N VAL A 35 7.17 6.20 8.27
CA VAL A 35 6.89 4.83 7.82
C VAL A 35 5.53 4.74 7.11
N SER A 36 4.51 5.39 7.67
CA SER A 36 3.17 5.46 7.06
C SER A 36 3.17 6.16 5.70
N ALA A 37 3.88 7.28 5.60
CA ALA A 37 4.03 8.02 4.34
C ALA A 37 4.82 7.20 3.31
N ALA A 38 5.86 6.48 3.74
CA ALA A 38 6.64 5.60 2.87
C ALA A 38 5.76 4.49 2.25
N LEU A 39 4.90 3.83 3.04
CA LEU A 39 3.98 2.81 2.52
C LEU A 39 2.98 3.40 1.50
N GLN A 40 2.39 4.55 1.79
CA GLN A 40 1.43 5.20 0.89
C GLN A 40 2.09 5.61 -0.44
N ASN A 41 3.28 6.24 -0.38
CA ASN A 41 4.02 6.64 -1.56
C ASN A 41 4.49 5.43 -2.37
N ALA A 42 5.08 4.41 -1.73
CA ALA A 42 5.48 3.17 -2.40
C ALA A 42 4.30 2.50 -3.11
N SER A 43 3.11 2.55 -2.50
CA SER A 43 1.90 1.97 -3.09
C SER A 43 1.43 2.75 -4.31
N GLY A 44 1.43 4.08 -4.22
CA GLY A 44 1.08 4.98 -5.34
C GLY A 44 2.10 4.99 -6.48
N LEU A 45 3.32 4.52 -6.25
CA LEU A 45 4.41 4.39 -7.23
C LEU A 45 4.64 2.96 -7.73
N GLY A 46 4.00 1.96 -7.12
CA GLY A 46 4.07 0.57 -7.57
C GLY A 46 5.28 -0.21 -7.03
N HIS A 47 5.96 0.27 -5.98
CA HIS A 47 7.15 -0.38 -5.41
C HIS A 47 6.79 -1.57 -4.54
N LEU A 48 6.49 -2.70 -5.19
CA LEU A 48 5.96 -3.91 -4.57
C LEU A 48 6.82 -4.43 -3.41
N ARG A 49 8.15 -4.41 -3.53
CA ARG A 49 9.07 -4.91 -2.49
C ARG A 49 9.01 -4.08 -1.21
N ILE A 50 8.94 -2.76 -1.35
CA ILE A 50 8.82 -1.85 -0.21
C ILE A 50 7.46 -2.01 0.48
N VAL A 51 6.38 -2.10 -0.31
CA VAL A 51 5.05 -2.36 0.24
C VAL A 51 5.06 -3.68 1.02
N HIS A 52 5.67 -4.74 0.46
CA HIS A 52 5.80 -6.02 1.14
C HIS A 52 6.61 -5.93 2.44
N PHE A 53 7.69 -5.14 2.46
CA PHE A 53 8.49 -4.96 3.66
C PHE A 53 7.74 -4.16 4.76
N LEU A 54 6.97 -3.15 4.36
CA LEU A 54 6.34 -2.21 5.29
C LEU A 54 4.95 -2.66 5.78
N ILE A 55 4.18 -3.42 5.00
CA ILE A 55 2.75 -3.69 5.26
C ILE A 55 2.47 -4.32 6.63
N ASP A 56 3.39 -5.13 7.15
CA ASP A 56 3.21 -5.87 8.41
C ASP A 56 3.95 -5.24 9.60
N LYS A 57 4.48 -4.02 9.44
CA LYS A 57 5.15 -3.30 10.54
C LYS A 57 4.13 -2.85 11.59
N PRO A 58 4.48 -2.89 12.90
CA PRO A 58 3.53 -2.69 13.99
C PRO A 58 2.88 -1.30 14.02
N GLU A 59 3.56 -0.28 13.48
CA GLU A 59 3.05 1.08 13.35
C GLU A 59 2.08 1.27 12.17
N ILE A 60 1.97 0.31 11.25
CA ILE A 60 1.05 0.38 10.12
C ILE A 60 -0.36 0.00 10.58
N THR A 61 -1.20 1.01 10.71
CA THR A 61 -2.61 0.83 11.04
C THR A 61 -3.44 0.48 9.80
N GLN A 62 -4.64 -0.04 10.04
CA GLN A 62 -5.60 -0.31 8.95
C GLN A 62 -5.96 0.96 8.16
N SER A 63 -6.02 2.13 8.81
CA SER A 63 -6.26 3.40 8.10
C SER A 63 -5.13 3.76 7.13
N VAL A 64 -3.86 3.50 7.51
CA VAL A 64 -2.72 3.72 6.61
C VAL A 64 -2.78 2.75 5.43
N LYS A 65 -3.07 1.47 5.67
CA LYS A 65 -3.28 0.47 4.60
C LYS A 65 -4.38 0.93 3.64
N GLN A 66 -5.49 1.46 4.15
CA GLN A 66 -6.59 1.96 3.30
C GLN A 66 -6.16 3.06 2.35
N VAL A 67 -5.43 4.07 2.84
CA VAL A 67 -4.91 5.13 1.96
C VAL A 67 -3.94 4.56 0.93
N ALA A 68 -3.05 3.66 1.34
CA ALA A 68 -2.10 3.00 0.45
C ALA A 68 -2.80 2.23 -0.68
N LEU A 69 -3.89 1.51 -0.38
CA LEU A 69 -4.68 0.78 -1.38
C LEU A 69 -5.35 1.73 -2.37
N LEU A 70 -5.92 2.84 -1.90
CA LEU A 70 -6.52 3.85 -2.78
C LEU A 70 -5.49 4.49 -3.71
N PHE A 71 -4.28 4.75 -3.22
CA PHE A 71 -3.18 5.29 -4.02
C PHE A 71 -2.75 4.30 -5.11
N ALA A 72 -2.55 3.02 -4.76
CA ALA A 72 -2.24 1.97 -5.73
C ALA A 72 -3.34 1.80 -6.79
N ALA A 73 -4.61 1.87 -6.37
CA ALA A 73 -5.75 1.74 -7.28
C ALA A 73 -5.85 2.92 -8.25
N ARG A 74 -5.69 4.16 -7.75
CA ARG A 74 -5.65 5.37 -8.57
C ARG A 74 -4.52 5.33 -9.61
N SER A 75 -3.36 4.80 -9.22
CA SER A 75 -2.21 4.61 -10.11
C SER A 75 -2.25 3.32 -10.93
N ASN A 76 -3.31 2.52 -10.83
CA ASN A 76 -3.51 1.24 -11.54
C ASN A 76 -2.47 0.12 -11.25
N TYR A 77 -1.77 0.18 -10.11
CA TYR A 77 -0.79 -0.83 -9.70
C TYR A 77 -1.45 -2.07 -9.11
N ARG A 78 -1.97 -2.94 -9.99
CA ARG A 78 -2.69 -4.17 -9.60
C ARG A 78 -1.91 -5.06 -8.61
N ALA A 79 -0.61 -5.27 -8.83
CA ALA A 79 0.19 -6.15 -7.99
C ALA A 79 0.26 -5.64 -6.54
N VAL A 80 0.39 -4.33 -6.36
CA VAL A 80 0.35 -3.69 -5.05
C VAL A 80 -1.03 -3.81 -4.41
N VAL A 81 -2.11 -3.58 -5.16
CA VAL A 81 -3.47 -3.75 -4.63
C VAL A 81 -3.71 -5.18 -4.16
N GLN A 82 -3.26 -6.17 -4.94
CA GLN A 82 -3.38 -7.59 -4.56
C GLN A 82 -2.55 -7.92 -3.32
N LEU A 83 -1.37 -7.33 -3.17
CA LEU A 83 -0.54 -7.51 -1.99
C LEU A 83 -1.19 -6.90 -0.74
N LEU A 84 -1.71 -5.67 -0.86
CA LEU A 84 -2.39 -4.96 0.24
C LEU A 84 -3.70 -5.64 0.66
N GLU A 85 -4.39 -6.27 -0.30
CA GLU A 85 -5.66 -6.95 -0.03
C GLU A 85 -5.48 -8.29 0.69
N LYS A 86 -4.37 -8.98 0.44
CA LYS A 86 -4.17 -10.36 0.86
C LYS A 86 -4.26 -10.53 2.39
N GLY A 87 -5.23 -11.32 2.83
CA GLY A 87 -5.33 -11.77 4.23
C GLY A 87 -5.96 -10.77 5.19
N GLU A 88 -6.50 -9.66 4.66
CA GLU A 88 -7.09 -8.58 5.45
C GLU A 88 -8.60 -8.53 5.25
N ASP A 89 -9.34 -8.12 6.29
CA ASP A 89 -10.77 -7.85 6.18
C ASP A 89 -11.00 -6.39 5.77
N TRP A 90 -11.26 -6.20 4.48
CA TRP A 90 -11.35 -4.88 3.88
C TRP A 90 -12.77 -4.33 3.93
N PRO A 91 -12.97 -3.08 4.40
CA PRO A 91 -14.27 -2.45 4.32
C PRO A 91 -14.72 -2.35 2.86
N LEU A 92 -15.97 -2.78 2.60
CA LEU A 92 -16.56 -2.67 1.26
C LEU A 92 -16.53 -1.24 0.72
N ALA A 93 -16.63 -0.22 1.59
CA ALA A 93 -16.53 1.18 1.21
C ALA A 93 -15.18 1.49 0.54
N THR A 94 -14.07 1.02 1.11
CA THR A 94 -12.72 1.24 0.57
C THR A 94 -12.52 0.52 -0.77
N LEU A 95 -12.99 -0.73 -0.90
CA LEU A 95 -12.91 -1.46 -2.16
C LEU A 95 -13.76 -0.82 -3.26
N ASN A 96 -14.96 -0.33 -2.92
CA ASN A 96 -15.81 0.41 -3.85
C ASN A 96 -15.18 1.74 -4.27
N GLU A 97 -14.51 2.44 -3.36
CA GLU A 97 -13.77 3.66 -3.69
C GLU A 97 -12.59 3.37 -4.62
N ALA A 98 -11.79 2.35 -4.31
CA ALA A 98 -10.72 1.87 -5.18
C ALA A 98 -11.24 1.53 -6.60
N LEU A 99 -12.41 0.89 -6.68
CA LEU A 99 -13.06 0.52 -7.95
C LEU A 99 -13.45 1.76 -8.78
N LYS A 100 -13.85 2.86 -8.12
CA LYS A 100 -14.15 4.14 -8.78
C LYS A 100 -12.87 4.85 -9.26
N LEU A 101 -11.80 4.77 -8.49
CA LEU A 101 -10.53 5.47 -8.76
C LEU A 101 -9.72 4.84 -9.90
N THR A 102 -9.77 3.51 -10.05
CA THR A 102 -9.00 2.82 -11.08
C THR A 102 -9.60 3.02 -12.48
N SER A 103 -8.74 3.21 -13.48
CA SER A 103 -9.13 3.15 -14.90
C SER A 103 -8.82 1.81 -15.56
N SER A 104 -7.98 0.97 -14.93
CA SER A 104 -7.55 -0.34 -15.45
C SER A 104 -8.68 -1.37 -15.46
N PRO A 105 -9.07 -1.92 -16.63
CA PRO A 105 -10.11 -2.94 -16.72
C PRO A 105 -9.81 -4.20 -15.90
N ARG A 106 -8.53 -4.61 -15.87
CA ARG A 106 -8.07 -5.79 -15.12
C ARG A 106 -8.21 -5.58 -13.61
N LEU A 107 -7.90 -4.38 -13.12
CA LEU A 107 -8.04 -4.05 -11.70
C LEU A 107 -9.53 -3.88 -11.32
N LYS A 108 -10.34 -3.29 -12.20
CA LYS A 108 -11.80 -3.23 -12.01
C LYS A 108 -12.41 -4.62 -11.87
N GLN A 109 -12.02 -5.55 -12.73
CA GLN A 109 -12.50 -6.92 -12.67
C GLN A 109 -12.14 -7.56 -11.32
N PHE A 110 -10.87 -7.49 -10.93
CA PHE A 110 -10.39 -8.00 -9.65
C PHE A 110 -11.17 -7.44 -8.46
N LEU A 111 -11.35 -6.11 -8.40
CA LEU A 111 -12.08 -5.47 -7.30
C LEU A 111 -13.56 -5.86 -7.26
N ARG A 112 -14.21 -6.05 -8.41
CA ARG A 112 -15.61 -6.51 -8.47
C ARG A 112 -15.78 -7.94 -7.96
N GLU A 113 -14.91 -8.85 -8.41
CA GLU A 113 -14.86 -10.23 -7.91
C GLU A 113 -14.70 -10.21 -6.39
N ARG A 114 -13.76 -9.41 -5.89
CA ARG A 114 -13.50 -9.34 -4.45
C ARG A 114 -14.64 -8.76 -3.63
N ILE A 115 -15.28 -7.68 -4.11
CA ILE A 115 -16.48 -7.12 -3.49
C ILE A 115 -17.61 -8.16 -3.47
N GLY A 116 -17.78 -8.92 -4.56
CA GLY A 116 -18.78 -10.00 -4.65
C GLY A 116 -18.54 -11.14 -3.66
N ASP A 117 -17.29 -11.50 -3.39
CA ASP A 117 -16.94 -12.54 -2.42
C ASP A 117 -17.20 -12.12 -0.96
N LEU A 118 -17.11 -10.82 -0.68
CA LEU A 118 -17.23 -10.26 0.68
C LEU A 118 -18.66 -9.85 1.02
N ALA A 119 -19.47 -9.41 0.05
CA ALA A 119 -20.82 -8.92 0.30
C ALA A 119 -21.76 -9.93 1.00
N PRO A 120 -21.76 -11.24 0.68
CA PRO A 120 -22.61 -12.22 1.37
C PRO A 120 -22.14 -12.59 2.77
N ARG A 121 -20.89 -12.27 3.16
CA ARG A 121 -20.30 -12.68 4.45
C ARG A 121 -20.68 -11.77 5.61
N LEU A 122 -21.33 -10.64 5.32
CA LEU A 122 -21.70 -9.60 6.28
C LEU A 122 -23.23 -9.53 6.51
N GLN A 123 -23.99 -10.50 6.00
CA GLN A 123 -25.44 -10.67 6.21
C GLN A 123 -25.71 -11.79 7.23
#